data_AF-N9XS84-F1
#
_entry.id   AF-N9XS84-F1
#
_cell.length_a   1.000
_cell.length_b   1.000
_cell.length_c   1.000
_cell.angle_alpha   90.00
_cell.angle_beta   90.00
_cell.angle_gamma   90.00
#
_symmetry.space_group_name_H-M   'P 1'
#
loop_
_entity.id
_entity.type
_entity.pdbx_description
1 polymer ?
#
loop_
_entity_poly.entity_id
_entity_poly.type
_entity_poly.pdbx_seq_one_letter_code
_entity_poly.pdbx_strand_id
1 'polypeptide(L)'
;MQEEFKIKMDELKGRNLDLEYELVKFKSNELTQIVTEESVRNLLKDFSRYVTSRNIPEYKTFIQDFVKEVIVYKEHIEVIFKLK
;
A
#
# COMPACT_ATOMS: atom_id res chain seq x y z
N MET A 1 -40.22 -29.07 9.14
CA MET A 1 -39.96 -28.55 7.79
C MET A 1 -40.26 -27.06 7.65
N GLN A 2 -41.51 -26.58 7.63
CA GLN A 2 -41.80 -25.13 7.47
C GLN A 2 -41.21 -24.23 8.56
N GLU A 3 -41.20 -24.70 9.82
CA GLU A 3 -40.64 -23.94 10.94
C GLU A 3 -39.10 -23.81 10.86
N GLU A 4 -38.41 -24.85 10.40
CA GLU A 4 -36.96 -24.84 10.20
C GLU A 4 -36.55 -23.88 9.07
N PHE A 5 -37.37 -23.77 8.02
CA PHE A 5 -37.17 -22.78 6.96
C PHE A 5 -37.33 -21.35 7.48
N LYS A 6 -38.31 -21.11 8.35
CA LYS A 6 -38.56 -19.81 8.96
C LYS A 6 -37.40 -19.37 9.85
N ILE A 7 -36.89 -20.29 10.70
CA ILE A 7 -35.73 -20.05 11.56
C ILE A 7 -34.50 -19.70 10.71
N LYS A 8 -34.19 -20.50 9.69
CA LYS A 8 -33.07 -20.21 8.78
C LYS A 8 -33.22 -18.88 8.05
N MET A 9 -34.44 -18.50 7.68
CA MET A 9 -34.71 -17.23 7.01
C MET A 9 -34.47 -16.04 7.94
N ASP A 10 -34.85 -16.15 9.21
CA ASP A 10 -34.63 -15.10 10.20
C ASP A 10 -33.15 -14.98 10.59
N GLU A 11 -32.42 -16.11 10.68
CA GLU A 11 -30.96 -16.11 10.83
C GLU A 11 -30.25 -15.43 9.65
N LEU A 12 -30.69 -15.73 8.42
CA LEU A 12 -30.12 -15.11 7.21
C LEU A 12 -30.40 -13.60 7.16
N LYS A 13 -31.58 -13.16 7.58
CA LYS A 13 -31.90 -11.73 7.69
C LYS A 13 -31.01 -11.03 8.72
N GLY A 14 -30.80 -11.65 9.88
CA GLY A 14 -29.90 -11.13 10.90
C GLY A 14 -28.47 -10.95 10.37
N ARG A 15 -27.93 -12.01 9.74
CA ARG A 15 -26.59 -11.96 9.12
C ARG A 15 -26.50 -10.94 8.01
N ASN A 16 -27.55 -10.73 7.23
CA ASN A 16 -27.56 -9.73 6.17
C ASN A 16 -27.50 -8.31 6.73
N LEU A 17 -28.22 -8.04 7.83
CA LEU A 17 -28.15 -6.75 8.52
C LEU A 17 -26.77 -6.48 9.13
N ASP A 18 -26.15 -7.50 9.72
CA ASP A 18 -24.79 -7.38 10.26
C ASP A 18 -23.77 -7.05 9.16
N LEU A 19 -23.87 -7.73 8.00
CA LEU A 19 -23.01 -7.49 6.85
C LEU A 19 -23.24 -6.10 6.23
N GLU A 20 -24.48 -5.63 6.15
CA GLU A 20 -24.79 -4.27 5.70
C GLU A 20 -24.20 -3.21 6.64
N TYR A 21 -24.28 -3.45 7.95
CA TYR A 21 -23.68 -2.57 8.95
C TYR A 21 -22.15 -2.51 8.83
N GLU A 22 -21.48 -3.66 8.68
CA GLU A 22 -20.03 -3.70 8.45
C GLU A 22 -19.64 -3.00 7.16
N LEU A 23 -20.38 -3.21 6.07
CA LEU A 23 -20.12 -2.54 4.79
C LEU A 23 -20.22 -1.01 4.89
N VAL A 24 -21.21 -0.49 5.61
CA VAL A 24 -21.34 0.96 5.86
C VAL A 24 -20.14 1.47 6.65
N LYS A 25 -19.73 0.74 7.69
CA LYS A 25 -18.56 1.07 8.52
C LYS A 25 -17.25 1.04 7.72
N PHE A 26 -17.07 0.07 6.82
CA PHE A 26 -15.89 0.01 5.95
C PHE A 26 -15.90 1.13 4.92
N LYS A 27 -17.04 1.41 4.27
CA LYS A 27 -17.17 2.53 3.33
C LYS A 27 -16.92 3.88 3.98
N SER A 28 -17.32 4.09 5.24
CA SER A 28 -16.99 5.32 5.97
C SER A 28 -15.50 5.45 6.29
N ASN A 29 -14.77 4.33 6.44
CA ASN A 29 -13.34 4.34 6.74
C ASN A 29 -12.46 4.47 5.47
N GLU A 30 -12.90 4.00 4.31
CA GLU A 30 -12.14 4.11 3.06
C GLU A 30 -12.12 5.53 2.47
N LEU A 31 -13.07 6.39 2.85
CA LEU A 31 -13.22 7.74 2.29
C LEU A 31 -12.25 8.79 2.85
N THR A 32 -11.39 8.46 3.83
CA THR A 32 -10.57 9.48 4.51
C THR A 32 -9.07 9.37 4.30
N GLN A 33 -8.56 8.35 3.61
CA GLN A 33 -7.13 8.34 3.29
C GLN A 33 -6.87 9.04 1.96
N ILE A 34 -7.00 10.37 1.98
CA ILE A 34 -6.47 11.22 0.93
C ILE A 34 -4.94 11.04 0.97
N VAL A 35 -4.41 10.20 0.11
CA VAL A 35 -2.97 10.02 -0.05
C VAL A 35 -2.40 11.30 -0.66
N THR A 36 -1.95 12.21 0.21
CA THR A 36 -1.30 13.46 -0.20
C THR A 36 0.15 13.21 -0.57
N GLU A 37 0.74 14.12 -1.36
CA GLU A 37 2.18 14.08 -1.69
C GLU A 37 3.04 14.02 -0.41
N GLU A 38 2.63 14.74 0.63
CA GLU A 38 3.28 14.71 1.94
C GLU A 38 3.26 13.32 2.58
N SER A 39 2.14 12.59 2.46
CA SER A 39 2.02 11.21 2.94
C SER A 39 2.99 10.27 2.23
N VAL A 40 3.11 10.41 0.91
CA VAL A 40 4.07 9.64 0.09
C VAL A 40 5.52 10.03 0.43
N ARG A 41 5.79 11.33 0.61
CA ARG A 41 7.12 11.83 0.99
C ARG A 41 7.54 11.30 2.36
N ASN A 42 6.63 11.21 3.32
CA ASN A 42 6.90 10.65 4.63
C ASN A 42 7.17 9.13 4.57
N LEU A 43 6.38 8.39 3.77
CA LEU A 43 6.64 6.96 3.53
C LEU A 43 8.03 6.72 2.89
N LEU A 44 8.42 7.55 1.92
CA LEU A 44 9.73 7.47 1.28
C LEU A 44 10.88 7.87 2.22
N LYS A 45 10.65 8.80 3.15
CA LYS A 45 11.63 9.13 4.20
C LYS A 45 11.91 7.92 5.09
N ASP A 46 10.87 7.21 5.52
CA ASP A 46 11.02 6.00 6.33
C ASP A 46 11.71 4.87 5.54
N PHE A 47 11.41 4.76 4.23
CA PHE A 47 12.10 3.85 3.33
C PHE A 47 13.60 4.16 3.22
N SER A 48 13.98 5.44 3.16
CA SER A 48 15.40 5.84 3.12
C SER A 48 16.15 5.39 4.38
N ARG A 49 15.52 5.47 5.56
CA ARG A 49 16.09 4.99 6.82
C ARG A 49 16.21 3.47 6.83
N TYR A 50 15.24 2.76 6.27
CA TYR A 50 15.28 1.30 6.12
C TYR A 50 16.43 0.85 5.19
N VAL A 51 16.61 1.52 4.05
CA VAL A 51 17.70 1.26 3.09
C VAL A 51 19.06 1.66 3.65
N THR A 52 19.15 2.72 4.45
CA THR A 52 20.44 3.19 5.01
C THR A 52 20.87 2.37 6.24
N SER A 53 19.91 1.93 7.07
CA SER A 53 20.18 1.14 8.29
C SER A 53 20.58 -0.29 7.98
N ARG A 54 19.98 -0.89 6.95
CA ARG A 54 20.50 -2.12 6.37
C ARG A 54 21.59 -1.72 5.37
N ASN A 55 22.81 -1.64 5.84
CA ASN A 55 24.00 -1.52 4.99
C ASN A 55 24.13 -2.82 4.18
N ILE A 56 23.25 -3.04 3.19
CA ILE A 56 23.22 -4.26 2.40
C ILE A 56 24.14 -4.05 1.21
N PRO A 57 25.37 -4.61 1.23
CA PRO A 57 26.24 -4.60 0.06
C PRO A 57 25.52 -5.06 -1.21
N GLU A 58 24.56 -5.98 -1.10
CA GLU A 58 23.74 -6.45 -2.22
C GLU A 58 22.95 -5.33 -2.92
N TYR A 59 22.47 -4.30 -2.23
CA TYR A 59 21.79 -3.18 -2.89
C TYR A 59 22.77 -2.25 -3.62
N LYS A 60 23.96 -2.04 -3.06
CA LYS A 60 25.00 -1.27 -3.74
C LYS A 60 25.46 -2.00 -4.99
N THR A 61 25.67 -3.32 -4.91
CA THR A 61 26.00 -4.18 -6.04
C THR A 61 24.86 -4.21 -7.06
N PHE A 62 23.62 -4.38 -6.61
CA PHE A 62 22.43 -4.35 -7.48
C PHE A 62 22.32 -3.02 -8.22
N ILE A 63 22.36 -1.88 -7.50
CA ILE A 63 22.32 -0.56 -8.15
C ILE A 63 23.52 -0.39 -9.09
N GLN A 64 24.72 -0.83 -8.71
CA GLN A 64 25.88 -0.82 -9.61
C GLN A 64 25.69 -1.69 -10.85
N ASP A 65 25.00 -2.82 -10.77
CA ASP A 65 24.76 -3.72 -11.90
C ASP A 65 23.80 -3.13 -12.93
N PHE A 66 22.89 -2.25 -12.50
CA PHE A 66 21.88 -1.64 -13.37
C PHE A 66 22.16 -0.18 -13.73
N VAL A 67 22.85 0.57 -12.87
CA VAL A 67 23.09 2.01 -13.02
C VAL A 67 24.57 2.25 -13.37
N LYS A 68 24.79 2.93 -14.48
CA LYS A 68 26.10 3.40 -14.92
C LYS A 68 26.48 4.70 -14.20
N GLU A 69 25.55 5.65 -14.14
CA GLU A 69 25.81 6.99 -13.62
C GLU A 69 24.52 7.65 -13.13
N VAL A 70 24.64 8.54 -12.14
CA VAL A 70 23.55 9.38 -11.62
C VAL A 70 24.02 10.83 -11.65
N ILE A 71 23.28 11.69 -12.36
CA ILE A 71 23.56 13.11 -12.48
C ILE A 71 22.44 13.87 -11.78
N VAL A 72 22.80 14.75 -10.84
CA VAL A 72 21.85 15.52 -10.04
C VAL A 72 21.85 16.96 -10.51
N TYR A 73 20.73 17.41 -11.06
CA TYR A 73 20.48 18.81 -11.39
C TYR A 73 19.63 19.46 -10.31
N LYS A 74 19.53 20.79 -10.37
CA LYS A 74 18.74 21.57 -9.40
C LYS A 74 17.24 21.22 -9.44
N GLU A 75 16.72 20.85 -10.60
CA GLU A 75 15.28 20.62 -10.81
C GLU A 75 14.90 19.15 -10.98
N HIS A 76 15.86 18.30 -11.38
CA HIS A 76 15.61 16.89 -11.66
C HIS A 76 16.87 16.03 -11.50
N ILE A 77 16.69 14.72 -11.56
CA ILE A 77 17.78 13.72 -11.46
C ILE A 77 17.74 12.87 -12.72
N GLU A 78 18.90 12.71 -13.36
CA GLU A 78 19.08 11.79 -14.49
C GLU A 78 19.79 10.53 -14.00
N VAL A 79 19.25 9.37 -14.37
CA VAL A 79 19.84 8.05 -14.05
C VAL A 79 20.17 7.37 -15.37
N ILE A 80 21.45 7.13 -15.61
CA ILE A 80 21.94 6.43 -16.80
C ILE A 80 22.05 4.95 -16.46
N PHE A 81 21.21 4.13 -17.08
CA PHE A 81 21.23 2.68 -16.91
C PHE A 81 22.31 2.02 -17.79
N LYS A 82 22.86 0.90 -17.32
CA LYS A 82 23.66 0.01 -18.17
C LYS A 82 22.70 -0.71 -19.12
N LEU A 83 22.72 -0.35 -20.40
CA LEU A 83 22.07 -1.13 -21.44
C LEU A 83 22.85 -2.45 -21.59
N LYS A 84 22.15 -3.57 -21.39
CA LYS A 84 22.68 -4.91 -21.66
C LYS A 84 22.85 -5.15 -23.16
#